data_AF-A0A967Z8S1-F1
#
_entry.id   AF-A0A967Z8S1-F1
#
_cell.length_a   1.000
_cell.length_b   1.000
_cell.length_c   1.000
_cell.angle_alpha   90.00
_cell.angle_beta   90.00
_cell.angle_gamma   90.00
#
_symmetry.space_group_name_H-M   'P 1'
#
loop_
_entity.id
_entity.type
_entity.pdbx_description
1 polymer ?
#
loop_
_entity_poly.entity_id
_entity_poly.type
_entity_poly.pdbx_seq_one_letter_code
_entity_poly.pdbx_strand_id
1 'polypeptide(L)'
;MKRVYLHIIVLGFFALCIVAVLANQDHHVSIGRKSKGAVRSTPGENPWNEGQAPEDWWGAIKRMHGHVGPWNVLGWRIGQAALREFNTKWGRHDLDIICYIPMETPYSCMVDGLILATGNSIGRLDIHLAEVMSIDLIYVAIRRKDGTGPILILKPRPKYLKQIEKCPVYELEKLSKQCSAMKEGDLFQIERIWSSKVKE
;
A
#
# COMPACT_ATOMS: atom_id res chain seq x y z
N MET A 1 -1.74 -1.05 -67.04
CA MET A 1 -0.55 -0.84 -66.18
C MET A 1 -0.82 -1.47 -64.81
N LYS A 2 0.17 -2.19 -64.28
CA LYS A 2 0.08 -3.10 -63.13
C LYS A 2 0.09 -2.35 -61.78
N ARG A 3 -0.69 -2.83 -60.80
CA ARG A 3 -0.38 -3.05 -59.36
C ARG A 3 -1.72 -3.31 -58.64
N VAL A 4 -2.20 -4.54 -58.57
CA VAL A 4 -1.89 -5.61 -57.58
C VAL A 4 -2.41 -5.26 -56.17
N TYR A 5 -3.40 -6.07 -55.76
CA TYR A 5 -4.01 -6.18 -54.44
C TYR A 5 -2.98 -6.39 -53.32
N LEU A 6 -3.26 -5.84 -52.14
CA LEU A 6 -2.84 -6.45 -50.88
C LEU A 6 -3.96 -6.29 -49.84
N HIS A 7 -4.83 -7.29 -49.79
CA HIS A 7 -5.63 -7.59 -48.61
C HIS A 7 -4.69 -8.09 -47.51
N ILE A 8 -4.60 -7.38 -46.38
CA ILE A 8 -4.14 -7.95 -45.12
C ILE A 8 -5.19 -7.66 -44.05
N ILE A 9 -6.13 -8.60 -43.95
CA ILE A 9 -6.52 -9.29 -42.72
C ILE A 9 -6.73 -8.40 -41.49
N VAL A 10 -8.00 -8.04 -41.28
CA VAL A 10 -8.62 -8.01 -39.95
C VAL A 10 -8.52 -9.41 -39.37
N LEU A 11 -7.74 -9.60 -38.30
CA LEU A 11 -7.90 -10.63 -37.25
C LEU A 11 -6.64 -10.69 -36.38
N GLY A 12 -6.83 -10.58 -35.06
CA GLY A 12 -5.85 -11.05 -34.07
C GLY A 12 -5.14 -9.93 -33.31
N PHE A 13 -5.69 -9.57 -32.15
CA PHE A 13 -4.99 -9.56 -30.85
C PHE A 13 -5.99 -9.18 -29.73
N PHE A 14 -7.20 -9.76 -29.79
CA PHE A 14 -7.99 -10.04 -28.59
C PHE A 14 -7.60 -11.46 -28.18
N ALA A 15 -7.21 -11.65 -26.92
CA ALA A 15 -6.68 -12.88 -26.30
C ALA A 15 -5.18 -13.15 -26.52
N LEU A 16 -4.35 -12.55 -25.65
CA LEU A 16 -3.21 -13.30 -25.09
C LEU A 16 -2.96 -12.84 -23.64
N CYS A 17 -3.06 -13.82 -22.73
CA CYS A 17 -2.46 -13.87 -21.41
C CYS A 17 -3.19 -13.22 -20.22
N ILE A 18 -4.44 -13.67 -20.01
CA ILE A 18 -5.02 -13.96 -18.67
C ILE A 18 -4.32 -15.18 -18.00
N VAL A 19 -3.06 -15.48 -18.33
CA VAL A 19 -2.31 -16.61 -17.76
C VAL A 19 -0.89 -16.16 -17.40
N ALA A 20 -0.79 -15.38 -16.32
CA ALA A 20 0.48 -15.19 -15.60
C ALA A 20 0.27 -15.21 -14.06
N VAL A 21 -0.84 -15.79 -13.59
CA VAL A 21 -1.14 -15.96 -12.16
C VAL A 21 -1.17 -17.45 -11.75
N LEU A 22 -0.90 -18.39 -12.67
CA LEU A 22 -0.91 -19.84 -12.38
C LEU A 22 0.34 -20.59 -12.86
N ALA A 23 1.49 -19.93 -12.91
CA ALA A 23 2.77 -20.60 -13.14
C ALA A 23 3.89 -19.87 -12.39
N ASN A 24 3.85 -19.92 -11.06
CA ASN A 24 5.09 -19.88 -10.29
C ASN A 24 5.05 -21.08 -9.34
N GLN A 25 5.15 -22.26 -9.95
CA GLN A 25 5.49 -23.49 -9.25
C GLN A 25 6.95 -23.36 -8.78
N ASP A 26 7.11 -23.33 -7.46
CA ASP A 26 8.08 -24.15 -6.73
C ASP A 26 9.48 -24.29 -7.36
N HIS A 27 10.25 -23.20 -7.37
CA HIS A 27 11.70 -23.35 -7.25
C HIS A 27 12.08 -23.41 -5.77
N HIS A 28 11.79 -24.56 -5.15
CA HIS A 28 12.44 -24.99 -3.92
C HIS A 28 13.91 -25.32 -4.21
N VAL A 29 14.77 -24.31 -4.17
CA VAL A 29 16.21 -24.54 -3.96
C VAL A 29 16.39 -24.84 -2.48
N SER A 30 16.39 -26.13 -2.13
CA SER A 30 16.75 -26.58 -0.78
C SER A 30 18.25 -26.44 -0.56
N ILE A 31 18.73 -25.21 -0.31
CA ILE A 31 20.04 -25.03 0.33
C ILE A 31 19.82 -25.35 1.81
N GLY A 32 20.05 -26.60 2.17
CA GLY A 32 20.05 -27.10 3.53
C GLY A 32 21.17 -26.47 4.37
N ARG A 33 21.04 -25.19 4.70
CA ARG A 33 21.73 -24.59 5.83
C ARG A 33 20.70 -24.59 6.96
N LYS A 34 20.78 -25.58 7.86
CA LYS A 34 20.11 -25.48 9.16
C LYS A 34 20.68 -24.24 9.84
N SER A 35 20.00 -23.09 9.67
CA SER A 35 20.35 -21.90 10.43
C SER A 35 20.23 -22.31 11.89
N LYS A 36 21.31 -22.19 12.66
CA LYS A 36 21.20 -22.12 14.11
C LYS A 36 20.09 -21.10 14.38
N GLY A 37 18.99 -21.52 14.99
CA GLY A 37 17.76 -20.74 15.04
C GLY A 37 18.08 -19.31 15.45
N ALA A 38 17.62 -18.33 14.68
CA ALA A 38 17.88 -16.93 14.99
C ALA A 38 17.41 -16.65 16.42
N VAL A 39 18.33 -16.29 17.30
CA VAL A 39 18.02 -15.86 18.66
C VAL A 39 17.23 -14.55 18.56
N ARG A 40 16.06 -14.49 19.16
CA ARG A 40 15.21 -13.29 19.17
C ARG A 40 15.44 -12.49 20.44
N SER A 41 15.39 -11.17 20.33
CA SER A 41 15.33 -10.29 21.49
C SER A 41 14.00 -10.43 22.23
N THR A 42 13.99 -10.06 23.51
CA THR A 42 12.76 -9.84 24.26
C THR A 42 12.18 -8.48 23.88
N PRO A 43 10.86 -8.37 23.62
CA PRO A 43 10.21 -7.07 23.45
C PRO A 43 10.37 -6.23 24.72
N GLY A 44 10.69 -4.93 24.58
CA GLY A 44 10.69 -3.98 25.69
C GLY A 44 9.30 -3.41 25.98
N GLU A 45 9.16 -2.69 27.08
CA GLU A 45 7.92 -1.98 27.45
C GLU A 45 7.83 -0.66 26.67
N ASN A 46 6.89 -0.57 25.73
CA ASN A 46 6.58 0.66 25.00
C ASN A 46 5.21 0.55 24.31
N PRO A 47 4.58 1.69 23.95
CA PRO A 47 3.27 1.72 23.29
C PRO A 47 3.19 0.89 22.01
N TRP A 48 4.30 0.77 21.26
CA TRP A 48 4.33 -0.02 20.03
C TRP A 48 4.13 -1.51 20.30
N ASN A 49 4.81 -2.04 21.32
CA ASN A 49 4.68 -3.43 21.74
C ASN A 49 3.36 -3.70 22.49
N GLU A 50 2.78 -2.69 23.13
CA GLU A 50 1.49 -2.76 23.80
C GLU A 50 0.29 -2.65 22.84
N GLY A 51 0.53 -2.36 21.55
CA GLY A 51 -0.54 -2.14 20.57
C GLY A 51 -1.34 -0.87 20.82
N GLN A 52 -0.70 0.14 21.43
CA GLN A 52 -1.30 1.44 21.68
C GLN A 52 -0.93 2.42 20.57
N ALA A 53 -1.94 2.83 19.79
CA ALA A 53 -1.77 3.84 18.77
C ALA A 53 -1.28 5.17 19.39
N PRO A 54 -0.43 5.95 18.70
CA PRO A 54 -0.03 7.26 19.19
C PRO A 54 -1.24 8.21 19.31
N GLU A 55 -1.47 8.75 20.51
CA GLU A 55 -2.52 9.76 20.72
C GLU A 55 -2.25 11.01 19.87
N ASP A 56 -1.01 11.51 19.93
CA ASP A 56 -0.50 12.57 19.07
C ASP A 56 0.11 11.96 17.79
N TRP A 57 -0.76 11.50 16.90
CA TRP A 57 -0.35 10.94 15.60
C TRP A 57 0.39 11.96 14.73
N TRP A 58 0.02 13.25 14.79
CA TRP A 58 0.64 14.32 13.99
C TRP A 58 2.09 14.53 14.43
N GLY A 59 2.33 14.68 15.73
CA GLY A 59 3.68 14.78 16.26
C GLY A 59 4.45 13.48 16.12
N ALA A 60 3.79 12.32 16.13
CA ALA A 60 4.45 11.04 15.83
C ALA A 60 5.00 11.01 14.39
N ILE A 61 4.21 11.46 13.40
CA ILE A 61 4.71 11.64 12.02
C ILE A 61 5.89 12.61 12.01
N LYS A 62 5.75 13.78 12.66
CA LYS A 62 6.81 14.77 12.71
C LYS A 62 8.10 14.23 13.34
N ARG A 63 8.02 13.43 14.41
CA ARG A 63 9.17 12.83 15.09
C ARG A 63 9.85 11.76 14.24
N MET A 64 9.07 10.91 13.56
CA MET A 64 9.60 9.80 12.76
C MET A 64 10.12 10.26 11.39
N HIS A 65 9.38 11.15 10.72
CA HIS A 65 9.66 11.60 9.35
C HIS A 65 10.43 12.93 9.29
N GLY A 66 10.40 13.71 10.36
CA GLY A 66 11.00 15.05 10.45
C GLY A 66 10.02 16.20 10.14
N HIS A 67 8.91 15.93 9.44
CA HIS A 67 7.86 16.91 9.16
C HIS A 67 6.53 16.22 8.82
N VAL A 68 5.44 16.99 8.75
CA VAL A 68 4.13 16.51 8.30
C VAL A 68 3.81 17.08 6.94
N GLY A 69 3.44 16.20 6.01
CA GLY A 69 3.18 16.53 4.61
C GLY A 69 2.00 15.72 4.06
N PRO A 70 1.40 16.13 2.94
CA PRO A 70 0.14 15.54 2.51
C PRO A 70 0.26 14.06 2.14
N TRP A 71 1.44 13.59 1.73
CA TRP A 71 1.71 12.18 1.44
C TRP A 71 1.70 11.29 2.69
N ASN A 72 2.40 11.70 3.76
CA ASN A 72 2.38 10.92 5.00
C ASN A 72 1.02 10.99 5.70
N VAL A 73 0.29 12.11 5.62
CA VAL A 73 -1.10 12.16 6.12
C VAL A 73 -2.03 11.30 5.26
N LEU A 74 -1.87 11.26 3.94
CA LEU A 74 -2.65 10.38 3.07
C LEU A 74 -2.42 8.90 3.41
N GLY A 75 -1.16 8.49 3.60
CA GLY A 75 -0.83 7.15 4.07
C GLY A 75 -1.44 6.83 5.43
N TRP A 76 -1.42 7.79 6.35
CA TRP A 76 -2.05 7.63 7.66
C TRP A 76 -3.57 7.44 7.53
N ARG A 77 -4.24 8.27 6.71
CA ARG A 77 -5.68 8.14 6.43
C ARG A 77 -6.05 6.80 5.81
N ILE A 78 -5.24 6.28 4.88
CA ILE A 78 -5.41 4.96 4.26
C ILE A 78 -5.27 3.87 5.32
N GLY A 79 -4.26 3.94 6.19
CA GLY A 79 -4.06 2.95 7.26
C GLY A 79 -5.21 2.92 8.26
N GLN A 80 -5.75 4.09 8.66
CA GLN A 80 -6.92 4.16 9.54
C GLN A 80 -8.16 3.54 8.91
N ALA A 81 -8.38 3.81 7.61
CA ALA A 81 -9.45 3.16 6.87
C ALA A 81 -9.27 1.64 6.85
N ALA A 82 -8.05 1.15 6.62
CA ALA A 82 -7.74 -0.28 6.60
C ALA A 82 -8.04 -0.97 7.95
N LEU A 83 -7.61 -0.39 9.07
CA LEU A 83 -7.90 -0.93 10.40
C LEU A 83 -9.41 -1.06 10.64
N ARG A 84 -10.18 -0.04 10.25
CA ARG A 84 -11.65 -0.04 10.37
C ARG A 84 -12.29 -1.08 9.45
N GLU A 85 -11.89 -1.14 8.19
CA GLU A 85 -12.44 -2.08 7.20
C GLU A 85 -12.20 -3.54 7.57
N PHE A 86 -11.03 -3.84 8.13
CA PHE A 86 -10.73 -5.19 8.62
C PHE A 86 -11.25 -5.44 10.04
N ASN A 87 -11.78 -4.43 10.74
CA ASN A 87 -12.14 -4.51 12.16
C ASN A 87 -10.98 -5.07 13.01
N THR A 88 -9.77 -4.53 12.80
CA THR A 88 -8.58 -4.87 13.60
C THR A 88 -8.08 -3.64 14.36
N LYS A 89 -7.12 -3.86 15.25
CA LYS A 89 -6.53 -2.82 16.11
C LYS A 89 -5.12 -2.50 15.65
N TRP A 90 -4.69 -1.28 15.96
CA TRP A 90 -3.32 -0.84 15.75
C TRP A 90 -2.33 -1.79 16.43
N GLY A 91 -1.19 -2.06 15.78
CA GLY A 91 -0.12 -2.89 16.33
C GLY A 91 -0.43 -4.38 16.44
N ARG A 92 -1.55 -4.87 15.88
CA ARG A 92 -1.83 -6.32 15.83
C ARG A 92 -0.96 -7.07 14.83
N HIS A 93 -0.39 -6.35 13.86
CA HIS A 93 0.50 -6.90 12.82
C HIS A 93 -0.13 -8.09 12.05
N ASP A 94 -1.46 -8.13 11.97
CA ASP A 94 -2.25 -9.17 11.31
C ASP A 94 -2.57 -8.81 9.85
N LEU A 95 -2.20 -7.60 9.41
CA LEU A 95 -2.31 -7.14 8.03
C LEU A 95 -0.98 -7.32 7.28
N ASP A 96 -1.09 -7.61 5.99
CA ASP A 96 -0.01 -7.59 5.01
C ASP A 96 -0.31 -6.46 4.01
N ILE A 97 0.57 -5.46 3.94
CA ILE A 97 0.34 -4.20 3.23
C ILE A 97 1.40 -4.03 2.15
N ILE A 98 0.99 -3.80 0.91
CA ILE A 98 1.88 -3.46 -0.20
C ILE A 98 1.52 -2.06 -0.70
N CYS A 99 2.49 -1.14 -0.62
CA CYS A 99 2.37 0.23 -1.13
C CYS A 99 3.01 0.31 -2.51
N TYR A 100 2.18 0.49 -3.55
CA TYR A 100 2.62 0.65 -4.93
C TYR A 100 2.82 2.13 -5.23
N ILE A 101 4.06 2.56 -5.40
CA ILE A 101 4.45 3.97 -5.54
C ILE A 101 5.69 4.14 -6.43
N PRO A 102 5.91 5.31 -7.04
CA PRO A 102 7.24 5.65 -7.55
C PRO A 102 8.26 5.60 -6.39
N MET A 103 9.41 4.99 -6.62
CA MET A 103 10.43 4.76 -5.59
C MET A 103 11.30 6.01 -5.33
N GLU A 104 10.65 7.13 -5.09
CA GLU A 104 11.28 8.41 -4.81
C GLU A 104 10.42 9.28 -3.89
N THR A 105 11.04 10.29 -3.28
CA THR A 105 10.30 11.34 -2.57
C THR A 105 9.62 12.27 -3.57
N PRO A 106 8.41 12.76 -3.28
CA PRO A 106 7.72 12.67 -1.99
C PRO A 106 6.76 11.48 -1.84
N TYR A 107 6.65 10.59 -2.83
CA TYR A 107 5.65 9.51 -2.84
C TYR A 107 5.87 8.47 -1.73
N SER A 108 7.14 8.10 -1.50
CA SER A 108 7.55 7.18 -0.43
C SER A 108 7.20 7.64 0.97
N CYS A 109 6.98 8.94 1.19
CA CYS A 109 6.50 9.48 2.47
C CYS A 109 5.14 8.89 2.88
N MET A 110 4.34 8.38 1.94
CA MET A 110 3.08 7.69 2.24
C MET A 110 3.29 6.46 3.14
N VAL A 111 4.41 5.77 3.00
CA VAL A 111 4.74 4.56 3.75
C VAL A 111 4.89 4.85 5.25
N ASP A 112 5.51 5.99 5.60
CA ASP A 112 5.64 6.42 6.99
C ASP A 112 4.27 6.70 7.63
N GLY A 113 3.34 7.24 6.83
CA GLY A 113 1.94 7.36 7.22
C GLY A 113 1.28 6.02 7.53
N LEU A 114 1.45 5.04 6.64
CA LEU A 114 0.90 3.69 6.80
C LEU A 114 1.46 3.00 8.06
N ILE A 115 2.77 3.12 8.29
CA ILE A 115 3.45 2.61 9.50
C ILE A 115 2.77 3.16 10.75
N LEU A 116 2.66 4.48 10.85
CA LEU A 116 2.10 5.12 12.05
C LEU A 116 0.60 4.90 12.22
N ALA A 117 -0.15 4.75 11.12
CA ALA A 117 -1.58 4.48 11.20
C ALA A 117 -1.94 3.05 11.57
N THR A 118 -1.08 2.07 11.26
CA THR A 118 -1.41 0.65 11.45
C THR A 118 -0.60 -0.03 12.56
N GLY A 119 0.57 0.50 12.88
CA GLY A 119 1.55 -0.17 13.74
C GLY A 119 2.32 -1.27 13.00
N ASN A 120 2.08 -1.47 11.70
CA ASN A 120 2.92 -2.33 10.87
C ASN A 120 4.25 -1.62 10.53
N SER A 121 5.26 -2.36 10.10
CA SER A 121 6.60 -1.86 9.79
C SER A 121 7.32 -2.69 8.72
N ILE A 122 8.23 -2.04 8.00
CA ILE A 122 9.06 -2.71 6.98
C ILE A 122 9.91 -3.84 7.60
N GLY A 123 10.50 -3.61 8.77
CA GLY A 123 11.38 -4.59 9.43
C GLY A 123 10.67 -5.86 9.91
N ARG A 124 9.35 -5.78 10.15
CA ARG A 124 8.49 -6.95 10.47
C ARG A 124 7.99 -7.67 9.23
N LEU A 125 8.34 -7.18 8.04
CA LEU A 125 7.89 -7.70 6.74
C LEU A 125 6.37 -7.76 6.66
N ASP A 126 5.71 -6.71 7.12
CA ASP A 126 4.26 -6.56 7.06
C ASP A 126 3.82 -5.23 6.43
N ILE A 127 4.80 -4.44 5.98
CA ILE A 127 4.68 -3.41 4.96
C ILE A 127 5.76 -3.66 3.90
N HIS A 128 5.36 -3.64 2.65
CA HIS A 128 6.21 -3.79 1.48
C HIS A 128 6.04 -2.59 0.55
N LEU A 129 7.12 -2.23 -0.14
CA LEU A 129 7.09 -1.24 -1.21
C LEU A 129 7.21 -1.98 -2.54
N ALA A 130 6.42 -1.54 -3.51
CA ALA A 130 6.50 -2.00 -4.88
C ALA A 130 6.56 -0.77 -5.80
N GLU A 131 7.48 -0.79 -6.76
CA GLU A 131 7.67 0.34 -7.66
C GLU A 131 6.56 0.42 -8.72
N VAL A 132 6.08 1.63 -8.99
CA VAL A 132 5.30 1.95 -10.18
C VAL A 132 5.89 3.16 -10.91
N MET A 133 5.67 3.22 -12.23
CA MET A 133 6.31 4.22 -13.10
C MET A 133 5.59 5.58 -13.15
N SER A 134 4.42 5.71 -12.52
CA SER A 134 3.62 6.94 -12.58
C SER A 134 2.74 7.10 -11.34
N ILE A 135 2.46 8.36 -11.00
CA ILE A 135 1.55 8.75 -9.92
C ILE A 135 0.13 8.20 -10.11
N ASP A 136 -0.32 8.02 -11.36
CA ASP A 136 -1.65 7.47 -11.68
C ASP A 136 -1.77 5.97 -11.36
N LEU A 137 -0.65 5.30 -11.15
CA LEU A 137 -0.57 3.88 -10.80
C LEU A 137 -0.40 3.66 -9.29
N ILE A 138 -0.48 4.72 -8.47
CA ILE A 138 -0.37 4.60 -7.03
C ILE A 138 -1.60 3.89 -6.45
N TYR A 139 -1.37 2.86 -5.63
CA TYR A 139 -2.38 2.25 -4.79
C TYR A 139 -1.77 1.50 -3.61
N VAL A 140 -2.60 1.17 -2.63
CA VAL A 140 -2.22 0.32 -1.50
C VAL A 140 -3.08 -0.93 -1.52
N ALA A 141 -2.43 -2.10 -1.57
CA ALA A 141 -3.09 -3.39 -1.45
C ALA A 141 -2.92 -3.93 -0.03
N ILE A 142 -4.01 -4.35 0.60
CA ILE A 142 -3.99 -4.83 1.99
C ILE A 142 -4.82 -6.10 2.11
N ARG A 143 -4.31 -7.09 2.82
CA ARG A 143 -5.03 -8.32 3.19
C ARG A 143 -4.73 -8.70 4.63
N ARG A 144 -5.54 -9.59 5.21
CA ARG A 144 -5.16 -10.29 6.43
C ARG A 144 -4.11 -11.36 6.10
N LYS A 145 -3.12 -11.52 6.98
CA LYS A 145 -2.08 -12.56 6.85
C LYS A 145 -2.63 -13.99 6.98
N ASP A 146 -3.74 -14.15 7.69
CA ASP A 146 -4.43 -15.44 7.82
C ASP A 146 -5.28 -15.81 6.57
N GLY A 147 -5.33 -14.92 5.57
CA GLY A 147 -6.08 -15.13 4.33
C GLY A 147 -7.60 -14.91 4.46
N THR A 148 -8.10 -14.47 5.61
CA THR A 148 -9.53 -14.21 5.80
C THR A 148 -9.97 -12.85 5.25
N GLY A 149 -11.23 -12.78 4.80
CA GLY A 149 -11.82 -11.55 4.27
C GLY A 149 -11.34 -11.17 2.85
N PRO A 150 -11.68 -9.96 2.39
CA PRO A 150 -11.28 -9.48 1.08
C PRO A 150 -9.84 -8.95 1.07
N ILE A 151 -9.28 -8.83 -0.13
CA ILE A 151 -8.16 -7.92 -0.38
C ILE A 151 -8.76 -6.52 -0.59
N LEU A 152 -8.27 -5.54 0.17
CA LEU A 152 -8.59 -4.13 -0.06
C LEU A 152 -7.60 -3.53 -1.04
N ILE A 153 -8.10 -2.81 -2.03
CA ILE A 153 -7.31 -1.96 -2.92
C ILE A 153 -7.73 -0.51 -2.67
N LEU A 154 -6.84 0.28 -2.08
CA LEU A 154 -7.06 1.70 -1.78
C LEU A 154 -6.32 2.56 -2.80
N LYS A 155 -7.07 3.27 -3.64
CA LYS A 155 -6.52 4.10 -4.74
C LYS A 155 -6.71 5.58 -4.42
N PRO A 156 -5.63 6.37 -4.22
CA PRO A 156 -5.76 7.81 -4.09
C PRO A 156 -6.51 8.45 -5.27
N ARG A 157 -7.34 9.45 -5.00
CA ARG A 157 -8.10 10.15 -6.03
C ARG A 157 -7.14 11.00 -6.87
N PRO A 158 -7.15 10.89 -8.20
CA PRO A 158 -6.31 11.73 -9.07
C PRO A 158 -6.52 13.23 -8.84
N LYS A 159 -7.75 13.64 -8.49
CA LYS A 159 -8.07 15.03 -8.13
C LYS A 159 -7.27 15.50 -6.90
N TYR A 160 -7.15 14.65 -5.88
CA TYR A 160 -6.40 14.98 -4.66
C TYR A 160 -4.89 14.94 -4.92
N LEU A 161 -4.39 13.95 -5.67
CA LEU A 161 -2.97 13.90 -6.04
C LEU A 161 -2.53 15.17 -6.80
N LYS A 162 -3.33 15.63 -7.76
CA LYS A 162 -3.10 16.90 -8.46
C LYS A 162 -3.14 18.12 -7.55
N GLN A 163 -3.91 18.09 -6.45
CA GLN A 163 -3.88 19.16 -5.45
C GLN A 163 -2.55 19.18 -4.71
N ILE A 164 -1.99 18.02 -4.38
CA ILE A 164 -0.66 17.92 -3.76
C ILE A 164 0.41 18.48 -4.70
N GLU A 165 0.45 18.02 -5.96
CA GLU A 165 1.47 18.44 -6.95
C GLU A 165 1.47 19.94 -7.23
N LYS A 166 0.30 20.58 -7.18
CA LYS A 166 0.14 22.01 -7.45
C LYS A 166 0.25 22.89 -6.20
N CYS A 167 0.33 22.29 -5.02
CA CYS A 167 0.38 23.03 -3.76
C CYS A 167 1.78 23.62 -3.56
N PRO A 168 1.93 24.94 -3.37
CA PRO A 168 3.23 25.50 -3.06
C PRO A 168 3.71 25.03 -1.69
N VAL A 169 5.02 24.89 -1.52
CA VAL A 169 5.64 24.29 -0.32
C VAL A 169 5.12 24.90 1.00
N TYR A 170 4.95 26.22 1.05
CA TYR A 170 4.49 26.92 2.26
C TYR A 170 3.01 26.62 2.64
N GLU A 171 2.21 26.07 1.72
CA GLU A 171 0.82 25.65 1.98
C GLU A 171 0.70 24.14 2.26
N LEU A 172 1.77 23.33 2.10
CA LEU A 172 1.69 21.87 2.23
C LEU A 172 1.25 21.42 3.63
N GLU A 173 1.69 22.10 4.69
CA GLU A 173 1.25 21.78 6.05
C GLU A 173 -0.25 22.06 6.24
N LYS A 174 -0.75 23.15 5.66
CA LYS A 174 -2.19 23.47 5.68
C LYS A 174 -2.99 22.44 4.88
N LEU A 175 -2.51 22.03 3.71
CA LEU A 175 -3.12 20.94 2.93
C LEU A 175 -3.11 19.62 3.72
N SER A 176 -2.08 19.38 4.53
CA SER A 176 -1.99 18.19 5.40
C SER A 176 -3.04 18.21 6.53
N LYS A 177 -3.28 19.38 7.14
CA LYS A 177 -4.39 19.58 8.11
C LYS A 177 -5.76 19.41 7.46
N GLN A 178 -5.92 19.85 6.22
CA GLN A 178 -7.15 19.61 5.46
C GLN A 178 -7.32 18.12 5.14
N CYS A 179 -6.24 17.46 4.67
CA CYS A 179 -6.21 16.03 4.39
C CYS A 179 -6.65 15.21 5.60
N SER A 180 -6.27 15.57 6.83
CA SER A 180 -6.68 14.81 8.02
C SER A 180 -8.18 14.88 8.31
N ALA A 181 -8.87 15.94 7.85
CA ALA A 181 -10.29 16.19 8.10
C ALA A 181 -11.21 15.92 6.88
N MET A 182 -10.65 15.78 5.67
CA MET A 182 -11.42 15.53 4.45
C MET A 182 -12.22 14.22 4.52
N LYS A 183 -13.34 14.13 3.78
CA LYS A 183 -14.08 12.87 3.63
C LYS A 183 -13.19 11.87 2.88
N GLU A 184 -13.24 10.60 3.28
CA GLU A 184 -12.39 9.57 2.68
C GLU A 184 -12.60 9.44 1.17
N GLY A 185 -13.84 9.51 0.71
CA GLY A 185 -14.17 9.42 -0.72
C GLY A 185 -13.54 10.52 -1.59
N ASP A 186 -13.16 11.65 -0.99
CA ASP A 186 -12.44 12.75 -1.65
C ASP A 186 -10.93 12.49 -1.73
N LEU A 187 -10.40 11.62 -0.86
CA LEU A 187 -8.97 11.29 -0.77
C LEU A 187 -8.62 10.02 -1.54
N PHE A 188 -9.41 8.96 -1.39
CA PHE A 188 -9.19 7.66 -2.02
C PHE A 188 -10.49 6.88 -2.23
N GLN A 189 -10.42 5.90 -3.12
CA GLN A 189 -11.44 4.88 -3.30
C GLN A 189 -10.99 3.57 -2.65
N ILE A 190 -11.94 2.82 -2.09
CA ILE A 190 -11.71 1.47 -1.55
C ILE A 190 -12.44 0.46 -2.44
N GLU A 191 -11.70 -0.46 -3.04
CA GLU A 191 -12.24 -1.63 -3.74
C GLU A 191 -12.00 -2.88 -2.88
N ARG A 192 -12.97 -3.80 -2.87
CA ARG A 192 -12.90 -5.07 -2.13
C ARG A 192 -12.89 -6.22 -3.13
N ILE A 193 -11.79 -6.95 -3.18
CA ILE A 193 -11.62 -8.11 -4.05
C ILE A 193 -11.71 -9.36 -3.19
N TRP A 194 -12.74 -10.16 -3.43
CA TRP A 194 -12.89 -11.46 -2.77
C TRP A 194 -12.18 -12.51 -3.60
N SER A 195 -11.29 -13.29 -2.97
CA SER A 195 -10.71 -14.44 -3.63
C SER A 195 -11.81 -15.45 -3.94
N SER A 196 -12.07 -15.69 -5.22
CA SER A 196 -12.94 -16.76 -5.67
C SER A 196 -12.18 -18.09 -5.64
N LYS A 197 -12.07 -18.75 -4.48
CA LYS A 197 -11.80 -20.20 -4.29
C LYS A 197 -11.75 -20.52 -2.78
N VAL A 198 -12.40 -21.57 -2.26
CA VAL A 198 -12.76 -22.87 -2.86
C VAL A 198 -14.23 -23.20 -2.53
N LYS A 199 -15.08 -23.42 -3.53
CA LYS A 199 -16.23 -24.33 -3.35
C LYS A 199 -15.63 -25.73 -3.35
N GLU A 200 -15.79 -26.43 -2.22
CA GLU A 200 -15.48 -27.87 -2.08
C GLU A 200 -16.08 -28.71 -3.21
#